data_AF-A0A920IST3-F1
#
_entry.id   AF-A0A920IST3-F1
#
_cell.length_a   1.000
_cell.length_b   1.000
_cell.length_c   1.000
_cell.angle_alpha   90.00
_cell.angle_beta   90.00
_cell.angle_gamma   90.00
#
_symmetry.space_group_name_H-M   'P 1'
#
loop_
_entity.id
_entity.type
_entity.pdbx_description
1 polymer ?
#
loop_
_entity_poly.entity_id
_entity_poly.type
_entity_poly.pdbx_seq_one_letter_code
_entity_poly.pdbx_strand_id
1 'polypeptide(L)'
;MQYFISTHGARKGLADTALKTANSGYLTRRLCDVAMDSVVIEEDCGTEQSISITSIIDGGEIIQPLSERILGRVIAEDIKDDDGKILYEKGHMIDEDSVLKIDELNLSSLNVRSPMTCESTYGVCSKCYGRDLARGHLVHRGEAVGVVAAQSIGEPGTQLTMRTFHIGGAASSSSEDNAVITENAGQIKFSEDIKTVVNKD
;
A
#
# COMPACT_ATOMS: atom_id res chain seq x y z
N MET A 1 -9.17 -37.11 26.33
CA MET A 1 -7.96 -36.31 26.67
C MET A 1 -7.70 -35.19 25.64
N GLN A 2 -7.68 -35.49 24.33
CA GLN A 2 -7.46 -34.49 23.26
C GLN A 2 -8.42 -33.28 23.30
N TYR A 3 -9.72 -33.50 23.55
CA TYR A 3 -10.72 -32.42 23.70
C TYR A 3 -10.44 -31.46 24.89
N PHE A 4 -9.89 -31.97 25.99
CA PHE A 4 -9.53 -31.14 27.14
C PHE A 4 -8.30 -30.27 26.88
N ILE A 5 -7.40 -30.72 26.01
CA ILE A 5 -6.20 -29.95 25.64
C ILE A 5 -6.58 -28.84 24.65
N SER A 6 -7.45 -29.13 23.67
CA SER A 6 -7.89 -28.13 22.69
C SER A 6 -8.75 -27.00 23.29
N THR A 7 -9.53 -27.29 24.33
CA THR A 7 -10.37 -26.29 25.01
C THR A 7 -9.58 -25.21 25.76
N HIS A 8 -8.38 -25.53 26.27
CA HIS A 8 -7.50 -24.52 26.87
C HIS A 8 -7.03 -23.49 25.84
N GLY A 9 -6.63 -23.97 24.67
CA GLY A 9 -6.22 -23.12 23.55
C GLY A 9 -7.38 -22.28 22.99
N ALA A 10 -8.56 -22.88 22.81
CA ALA A 10 -9.75 -22.18 22.38
C ALA A 10 -10.20 -21.09 23.38
N ARG A 11 -10.17 -21.37 24.69
CA ARG A 11 -10.51 -20.40 25.73
C ARG A 11 -9.54 -19.21 25.76
N LYS A 12 -8.23 -19.48 25.61
CA LYS A 12 -7.23 -18.42 25.49
C LYS A 12 -7.46 -17.58 24.24
N GLY A 13 -7.71 -18.22 23.09
CA GLY A 13 -8.01 -17.53 21.83
C GLY A 13 -9.19 -16.58 21.93
N LEU A 14 -10.31 -17.03 22.52
CA LEU A 14 -11.50 -16.19 22.74
C LEU A 14 -11.22 -15.02 23.70
N ALA A 15 -10.48 -15.26 24.78
CA ALA A 15 -10.12 -14.22 25.73
C ALA A 15 -9.17 -13.17 25.13
N ASP A 16 -8.14 -13.62 24.40
CA ASP A 16 -7.19 -12.75 23.70
C ASP A 16 -7.88 -11.95 22.59
N THR A 17 -8.86 -12.56 21.91
CA THR A 17 -9.69 -11.87 20.92
C THR A 17 -10.42 -10.71 21.59
N ALA A 18 -11.18 -10.97 22.66
CA ALA A 18 -11.95 -9.93 23.36
C ALA A 18 -11.06 -8.79 23.89
N LEU A 19 -9.90 -9.10 24.47
CA LEU A 19 -8.97 -8.09 25.01
C LEU A 19 -8.29 -7.28 23.91
N LYS A 20 -7.82 -7.92 22.83
CA LYS A 20 -7.08 -7.22 21.77
C LYS A 20 -7.99 -6.39 20.86
N THR A 21 -9.24 -6.78 20.70
CA THR A 21 -10.24 -5.94 19.99
C THR A 21 -10.43 -4.61 20.71
N ALA A 22 -10.52 -4.61 22.05
CA ALA A 22 -10.63 -3.38 22.84
C ALA A 22 -9.42 -2.46 22.64
N ASN A 23 -8.20 -3.01 22.62
CA ASN A 23 -6.98 -2.24 22.38
C ASN A 23 -6.95 -1.64 20.95
N SER A 24 -7.39 -2.40 19.96
CA SER A 24 -7.45 -1.95 18.56
C SER A 24 -8.48 -0.83 18.36
N GLY A 25 -9.65 -0.95 19.01
CA GLY A 25 -10.66 0.12 19.02
C GLY A 25 -10.16 1.39 19.73
N TYR A 26 -9.44 1.22 20.85
CA TYR A 26 -8.83 2.35 21.55
C TYR A 26 -7.75 3.06 20.72
N LEU A 27 -6.91 2.30 20.01
CA LEU A 27 -5.94 2.84 19.07
C LEU A 27 -6.64 3.62 17.95
N THR A 28 -7.69 3.07 17.36
CA THR A 28 -8.47 3.73 16.30
C THR A 28 -9.02 5.07 16.77
N ARG A 29 -9.56 5.14 17.99
CA ARG A 29 -10.01 6.40 18.59
C ARG A 29 -8.86 7.41 18.68
N ARG A 30 -7.71 7.01 19.21
CA ARG A 30 -6.53 7.89 19.32
C ARG A 30 -6.02 8.35 17.95
N LEU A 31 -6.04 7.48 16.95
CA LEU A 31 -5.68 7.84 15.57
C LEU A 31 -6.63 8.91 15.03
N CYS A 32 -7.94 8.76 15.23
CA CYS A 32 -8.91 9.78 14.85
C CYS A 32 -8.68 11.10 15.60
N ASP A 33 -8.42 11.06 16.92
CA ASP A 33 -8.20 12.26 17.73
C ASP A 33 -6.99 13.07 17.22
N VAL A 34 -5.93 12.41 16.75
CA VAL A 34 -4.72 13.07 16.21
C VAL A 34 -4.92 13.51 14.76
N ALA A 35 -5.64 12.72 13.95
CA ALA A 35 -5.79 12.96 12.52
C ALA A 35 -6.95 13.91 12.16
N MET A 36 -7.82 14.25 13.11
CA MET A 36 -9.04 15.03 12.85
C MET A 36 -8.78 16.40 12.20
N ASP A 37 -7.63 17.02 12.48
CA ASP A 37 -7.25 18.32 11.93
C ASP A 37 -6.71 18.23 10.49
N SER A 38 -6.49 17.01 9.98
CA SER A 38 -6.03 16.79 8.60
C SER A 38 -7.23 16.79 7.64
N VAL A 39 -7.52 18.00 7.13
CA VAL A 39 -8.57 18.27 6.15
C VAL A 39 -7.94 18.90 4.91
N VAL A 40 -8.52 18.64 3.74
CA VAL A 40 -8.06 19.28 2.50
C VAL A 40 -8.54 20.74 2.46
N ILE A 41 -7.64 21.71 2.54
CA ILE A 41 -8.02 23.13 2.61
C ILE A 41 -7.80 23.90 1.30
N GLU A 42 -6.86 23.46 0.49
CA GLU A 42 -6.45 24.13 -0.74
C GLU A 42 -6.06 23.13 -1.83
N GLU A 43 -5.97 23.58 -3.08
CA GLU A 43 -5.59 22.71 -4.19
C GLU A 43 -4.09 22.43 -4.24
N ASP A 44 -3.27 23.46 -4.05
CA ASP A 44 -1.82 23.39 -4.18
C ASP A 44 -1.15 24.32 -3.16
N CYS A 45 -0.29 23.76 -2.30
CA CYS A 45 0.51 24.55 -1.36
C CYS A 45 1.80 25.12 -1.97
N GLY A 46 2.11 24.80 -3.22
CA GLY A 46 3.31 25.29 -3.91
C GLY A 46 4.63 24.61 -3.53
N THR A 47 4.63 23.63 -2.62
CA THR A 47 5.87 22.95 -2.21
C THR A 47 6.60 22.33 -3.40
N GLU A 48 7.93 22.50 -3.41
CA GLU A 48 8.84 21.82 -4.33
C GLU A 48 9.43 20.54 -3.72
N GLN A 49 9.16 20.29 -2.44
CA GLN A 49 9.63 19.10 -1.75
C GLN A 49 8.83 17.87 -2.20
N SER A 50 9.56 16.83 -2.56
CA SER A 50 9.03 15.56 -3.03
C SER A 50 9.60 14.40 -2.22
N ILE A 51 8.97 13.24 -2.34
CA ILE A 51 9.48 11.98 -1.81
C ILE A 51 9.72 11.05 -2.97
N SER A 52 10.90 10.41 -2.98
CA SER A 52 11.22 9.35 -3.94
C SER A 52 10.57 8.04 -3.50
N ILE A 53 9.71 7.50 -4.36
CA ILE A 53 9.09 6.18 -4.17
C ILE A 53 9.82 5.16 -5.05
N THR A 54 10.19 4.03 -4.46
CA THR A 54 10.79 2.87 -5.13
C THR A 54 9.89 1.64 -4.98
N SER A 55 10.17 0.56 -5.70
CA SER A 55 9.58 -0.74 -5.36
C SER A 55 10.07 -1.22 -3.97
N ILE A 56 9.25 -2.04 -3.30
CA ILE A 56 9.64 -2.69 -2.04
C ILE A 56 10.08 -4.11 -2.37
N ILE A 57 11.37 -4.39 -2.10
CA ILE A 57 12.00 -5.68 -2.35
C ILE A 57 12.39 -6.28 -1.00
N ASP A 58 11.96 -7.50 -0.73
CA ASP A 58 12.34 -8.26 0.46
C ASP A 58 12.82 -9.64 0.05
N GLY A 59 13.98 -10.07 0.54
CA GLY A 59 14.54 -11.39 0.24
C GLY A 59 14.80 -11.72 -1.24
N GLY A 60 14.72 -10.73 -2.16
CA GLY A 60 14.83 -10.94 -3.61
C GLY A 60 13.49 -11.09 -4.33
N GLU A 61 12.37 -11.03 -3.60
CA GLU A 61 11.02 -10.97 -4.14
C GLU A 61 10.49 -9.52 -4.10
N ILE A 62 9.75 -9.14 -5.13
CA ILE A 62 9.09 -7.82 -5.19
C ILE A 62 7.77 -7.95 -4.43
N ILE A 63 7.72 -7.43 -3.19
CA ILE A 63 6.47 -7.43 -2.40
C ILE A 63 5.46 -6.45 -3.01
N GLN A 64 5.92 -5.25 -3.35
CA GLN A 64 5.09 -4.21 -3.97
C GLN A 64 5.83 -3.54 -5.13
N PRO A 65 5.29 -3.61 -6.36
CA PRO A 65 5.87 -2.94 -7.51
C PRO A 65 5.69 -1.43 -7.41
N LEU A 66 6.49 -0.67 -8.19
CA LEU A 66 6.42 0.78 -8.21
C LEU A 66 5.04 1.27 -8.69
N SER A 67 4.48 0.61 -9.70
CA SER A 67 3.19 0.91 -10.35
C SER A 67 2.03 1.00 -9.37
N GLU A 68 1.92 0.06 -8.42
CA GLU A 68 0.89 0.09 -7.37
C GLU A 68 1.10 1.22 -6.36
N ARG A 69 2.35 1.55 -6.03
CA ARG A 69 2.67 2.56 -5.01
C ARG A 69 2.45 4.00 -5.50
N ILE A 70 2.57 4.23 -6.80
CA ILE A 70 2.44 5.56 -7.41
C ILE A 70 1.01 5.89 -7.84
N LEU A 71 0.12 4.89 -7.96
CA LEU A 71 -1.26 5.10 -8.37
C LEU A 71 -1.97 6.14 -7.49
N GLY A 72 -2.62 7.11 -8.14
CA GLY A 72 -3.35 8.20 -7.48
C GLY A 72 -2.48 9.26 -6.83
N ARG A 73 -1.14 9.20 -6.95
CA ARG A 73 -0.22 10.25 -6.50
C ARG A 73 -0.05 11.32 -7.56
N VAL A 74 0.47 12.48 -7.14
CA VAL A 74 0.78 13.60 -8.04
C VAL A 74 2.28 13.68 -8.24
N ILE A 75 2.68 13.81 -9.50
CA ILE A 75 4.08 13.86 -9.93
C ILE A 75 4.72 15.19 -9.49
N ALA A 76 5.94 15.12 -8.95
CA ALA A 76 6.68 16.31 -8.54
C ALA A 76 7.67 16.83 -9.60
N GLU A 77 8.07 16.00 -10.56
CA GLU A 77 9.05 16.29 -11.61
C GLU A 77 8.59 15.77 -12.97
N ASP A 78 8.90 16.47 -14.06
CA ASP A 78 8.47 16.07 -15.40
C ASP A 78 8.99 14.66 -15.76
N ILE A 79 8.09 13.77 -16.17
CA ILE A 79 8.46 12.44 -16.65
C ILE A 79 8.75 12.54 -18.15
N LYS A 80 9.95 12.10 -18.54
CA LYS A 80 10.42 12.11 -19.92
C LYS A 80 10.47 10.69 -20.48
N ASP A 81 10.23 10.60 -21.78
CA ASP A 81 10.40 9.39 -22.57
C ASP A 81 11.89 9.12 -22.84
N ASP A 82 12.20 7.93 -23.35
CA ASP A 82 13.54 7.59 -23.85
C ASP A 82 14.01 8.54 -24.96
N ASP A 83 13.06 9.07 -25.75
CA ASP A 83 13.30 10.09 -26.78
C ASP A 83 13.46 11.53 -26.23
N GLY A 84 13.38 11.71 -24.91
CA GLY A 84 13.52 13.00 -24.23
C GLY A 84 12.27 13.90 -24.31
N LYS A 85 11.16 13.39 -24.85
CA LYS A 85 9.86 14.09 -24.88
C LYS A 85 9.19 13.99 -23.51
N ILE A 86 8.62 15.09 -23.01
CA ILE A 86 7.86 15.07 -21.76
C ILE A 86 6.54 14.30 -21.99
N LEU A 87 6.35 13.19 -21.28
CA LEU A 87 5.08 12.43 -21.27
C LEU A 87 4.06 13.05 -20.33
N TYR A 88 4.51 13.39 -19.12
CA TYR A 88 3.67 13.97 -18.07
C TYR A 88 4.39 15.13 -17.41
N GLU A 89 3.69 16.26 -17.33
CA GLU A 89 4.18 17.47 -16.68
C GLU A 89 4.07 17.38 -15.15
N LYS A 90 4.92 18.15 -14.46
CA LYS A 90 4.83 18.36 -13.01
C LYS A 90 3.41 18.73 -12.59
N GLY A 91 2.90 18.04 -11.57
CA GLY A 91 1.57 18.27 -11.03
C GLY A 91 0.46 17.45 -11.68
N HIS A 92 0.78 16.60 -12.66
CA HIS A 92 -0.15 15.60 -13.19
C HIS A 92 -0.44 14.50 -12.15
N MET A 93 -1.70 14.06 -12.07
CA MET A 93 -2.11 12.93 -11.23
C MET A 93 -1.95 11.63 -12.00
N ILE A 94 -1.41 10.62 -11.34
CA ILE A 94 -1.20 9.30 -11.90
C ILE A 94 -2.51 8.51 -11.85
N ASP A 95 -3.15 8.37 -13.01
CA ASP A 95 -4.29 7.49 -13.25
C ASP A 95 -3.85 6.10 -13.76
N GLU A 96 -4.76 5.14 -13.85
CA GLU A 96 -4.51 3.77 -14.31
C GLU A 96 -3.84 3.74 -15.70
N ASP A 97 -4.32 4.55 -16.64
CA ASP A 97 -3.71 4.69 -17.97
C ASP A 97 -2.33 5.34 -17.92
N SER A 98 -2.08 6.20 -16.92
CA SER A 98 -0.78 6.84 -16.74
C SER A 98 0.23 5.86 -16.18
N VAL A 99 -0.17 5.00 -15.23
CA VAL A 99 0.68 3.96 -14.64
C VAL A 99 1.23 3.03 -15.72
N LEU A 100 0.39 2.56 -16.65
CA LEU A 100 0.82 1.64 -17.71
C LEU A 100 1.96 2.20 -18.55
N LYS A 101 1.87 3.46 -18.96
CA LYS A 101 2.93 4.13 -19.73
C LYS A 101 4.17 4.41 -18.90
N ILE A 102 4.02 4.68 -17.61
CA ILE A 102 5.16 4.88 -16.69
C ILE A 102 5.89 3.56 -16.45
N ASP A 103 5.17 2.44 -16.41
CA ASP A 103 5.72 1.10 -16.23
C ASP A 103 6.56 0.67 -17.45
N GLU A 104 6.14 1.04 -18.67
CA GLU A 104 6.91 0.82 -19.92
C GLU A 104 8.31 1.47 -19.88
N LEU A 105 8.46 2.61 -19.18
CA LEU A 105 9.74 3.31 -19.01
C LEU A 105 10.69 2.60 -18.03
N ASN A 106 10.25 1.57 -17.31
CA ASN A 106 11.05 0.81 -16.35
C ASN A 106 11.83 1.69 -15.34
N LEU A 107 11.17 2.74 -14.81
CA LEU A 107 11.78 3.64 -13.83
C LEU A 107 12.06 2.92 -12.50
N SER A 108 13.26 3.11 -11.95
CA SER A 108 13.63 2.54 -10.64
C SER A 108 13.02 3.29 -9.46
N SER A 109 12.77 4.60 -9.64
CA SER A 109 12.20 5.47 -8.62
C SER A 109 11.44 6.63 -9.26
N LEU A 110 10.41 7.13 -8.58
CA LEU A 110 9.64 8.28 -9.02
C LEU A 110 9.47 9.29 -7.88
N ASN A 111 9.73 10.56 -8.18
CA ASN A 111 9.52 11.66 -7.25
C ASN A 111 8.06 12.13 -7.30
N VAL A 112 7.35 11.95 -6.18
CA VAL A 112 5.95 12.34 -6.04
C VAL A 112 5.76 13.31 -4.89
N ARG A 113 4.64 14.04 -4.91
CA ARG A 113 4.22 14.86 -3.79
C ARG A 113 3.68 14.00 -2.66
N SER A 114 3.85 14.48 -1.43
CA SER A 114 3.43 13.76 -0.23
C SER A 114 2.73 14.69 0.76
N PRO A 115 1.78 14.18 1.56
CA PRO A 115 1.25 14.89 2.71
C PRO A 115 2.35 15.30 3.71
N MET A 116 3.43 14.52 3.81
CA MET A 116 4.53 14.76 4.76
C MET A 116 5.41 15.96 4.38
N THR A 117 5.45 16.31 3.09
CA THR A 117 6.21 17.46 2.57
C THR A 117 5.30 18.65 2.26
N CYS A 118 4.04 18.60 2.69
CA CYS A 118 3.06 19.64 2.43
C CYS A 118 3.36 20.88 3.29
N GLU A 119 3.44 22.04 2.63
CA GLU A 119 3.70 23.34 3.29
C GLU A 119 2.40 24.12 3.60
N SER A 120 1.24 23.44 3.54
CA SER A 120 -0.03 24.05 3.91
C SER A 120 -0.04 24.42 5.38
N THR A 121 -0.59 25.59 5.74
CA THR A 121 -0.53 26.09 7.13
C THR A 121 -1.33 25.23 8.11
N TYR A 122 -2.47 24.69 7.66
CA TYR A 122 -3.32 23.78 8.42
C TYR A 122 -3.88 22.72 7.47
N GLY A 123 -3.95 21.46 7.90
CA GLY A 123 -4.42 20.38 7.05
C GLY A 123 -3.45 20.05 5.92
N VAL A 124 -3.97 19.76 4.73
CA VAL A 124 -3.20 19.32 3.56
C VAL A 124 -3.78 19.89 2.27
N CYS A 125 -2.97 20.00 1.22
CA CYS A 125 -3.47 20.38 -0.10
C CYS A 125 -3.88 19.16 -0.95
N SER A 126 -4.79 19.36 -1.90
CA SER A 126 -5.30 18.29 -2.78
C SER A 126 -4.17 17.61 -3.55
N LYS A 127 -3.19 18.37 -4.07
CA LYS A 127 -2.09 17.80 -4.85
C LYS A 127 -1.08 17.00 -4.01
N CYS A 128 -0.87 17.34 -2.74
CA CYS A 128 0.00 16.55 -1.86
C CYS A 128 -0.67 15.24 -1.44
N TYR A 129 -1.99 15.23 -1.28
CA TYR A 129 -2.74 14.01 -0.99
C TYR A 129 -2.89 13.12 -2.24
N GLY A 130 -3.40 13.70 -3.32
CA GLY A 130 -3.68 13.05 -4.58
C GLY A 130 -5.14 12.62 -4.71
N ARG A 131 -5.34 11.37 -5.15
CA ARG A 131 -6.64 10.80 -5.49
C ARG A 131 -7.41 10.36 -4.24
N ASP A 132 -8.71 10.61 -4.24
CA ASP A 132 -9.65 9.96 -3.33
C ASP A 132 -9.84 8.51 -3.77
N LEU A 133 -9.36 7.55 -2.96
CA LEU A 133 -9.43 6.12 -3.26
C LEU A 133 -10.85 5.56 -3.27
N ALA A 134 -11.83 6.25 -2.65
CA ALA A 134 -13.21 5.80 -2.64
C ALA A 134 -13.98 6.20 -3.90
N ARG A 135 -13.64 7.35 -4.50
CA ARG A 135 -14.38 7.92 -5.64
C ARG A 135 -13.59 7.96 -6.94
N GLY A 136 -12.28 7.89 -6.86
CA GLY A 136 -11.40 7.80 -8.00
C GLY A 136 -11.06 9.14 -8.67
N HIS A 137 -11.41 10.29 -8.10
CA HIS A 137 -11.01 11.61 -8.61
C HIS A 137 -10.05 12.31 -7.65
N LEU A 138 -9.52 13.48 -8.05
CA LEU A 138 -8.69 14.32 -7.16
C LEU A 138 -9.49 14.68 -5.91
N VAL A 139 -8.86 14.60 -4.75
CA VAL A 139 -9.55 14.91 -3.49
C VAL A 139 -10.06 16.36 -3.48
N HIS A 140 -11.32 16.53 -3.08
CA HIS A 140 -11.94 17.84 -3.03
C HIS A 140 -11.56 18.60 -1.75
N ARG A 141 -11.64 19.93 -1.82
CA ARG A 141 -11.54 20.77 -0.63
C ARG A 141 -12.69 20.47 0.32
N GLY A 142 -12.37 20.41 1.61
CA GLY A 142 -13.30 20.07 2.69
C GLY A 142 -13.34 18.57 3.03
N GLU A 143 -12.67 17.70 2.28
CA GLU A 143 -12.62 16.27 2.60
C GLU A 143 -11.77 16.03 3.86
N ALA A 144 -12.33 15.32 4.82
CA ALA A 144 -11.69 14.99 6.10
C ALA A 144 -10.75 13.77 5.96
N VAL A 145 -9.69 13.93 5.16
CA VAL A 145 -8.75 12.86 4.80
C VAL A 145 -8.08 12.18 5.99
N GLY A 146 -7.86 12.90 7.10
CA GLY A 146 -7.29 12.33 8.31
C GLY A 146 -8.20 11.32 9.00
N VAL A 147 -9.50 11.60 9.08
CA VAL A 147 -10.48 10.66 9.66
C VAL A 147 -10.61 9.43 8.78
N VAL A 148 -10.64 9.62 7.45
CA VAL A 148 -10.67 8.51 6.48
C VAL A 148 -9.42 7.63 6.66
N ALA A 149 -8.22 8.22 6.72
CA ALA A 149 -6.98 7.48 6.92
C ALA A 149 -6.94 6.72 8.25
N ALA A 150 -7.40 7.35 9.34
CA ALA A 150 -7.46 6.70 10.65
C ALA A 150 -8.39 5.48 10.66
N GLN A 151 -9.54 5.56 9.98
CA GLN A 151 -10.47 4.45 9.83
C GLN A 151 -9.91 3.33 8.94
N SER A 152 -9.27 3.69 7.82
CA SER A 152 -8.62 2.73 6.91
C SER A 152 -7.52 1.91 7.58
N ILE A 153 -6.92 2.42 8.66
CA ILE A 153 -5.98 1.66 9.50
C ILE A 153 -6.71 0.89 10.61
N GLY A 154 -7.64 1.56 11.29
CA GLY A 154 -8.30 1.05 12.49
C GLY A 154 -9.24 -0.14 12.24
N GLU A 155 -10.12 -0.04 11.25
CA GLU A 155 -11.11 -1.08 10.95
C GLU A 155 -10.42 -2.40 10.55
N PRO A 156 -9.51 -2.45 9.55
CA PRO A 156 -8.78 -3.68 9.24
C PRO A 156 -7.97 -4.21 10.42
N GLY A 157 -7.36 -3.33 11.22
CA GLY A 157 -6.62 -3.73 12.43
C GLY A 157 -7.51 -4.46 13.45
N THR A 158 -8.69 -3.92 13.74
CA THR A 158 -9.67 -4.59 14.60
C THR A 158 -10.12 -5.92 13.99
N GLN A 159 -10.35 -5.98 12.69
CA GLN A 159 -10.76 -7.20 11.99
C GLN A 159 -9.68 -8.28 11.99
N LEU A 160 -8.40 -7.94 11.88
CA LEU A 160 -7.31 -8.90 11.95
C LEU A 160 -7.20 -9.53 13.34
N THR A 161 -7.32 -8.74 14.41
CA THR A 161 -7.42 -9.29 15.78
C THR A 161 -8.65 -10.19 15.93
N MET A 162 -9.74 -9.74 15.29
CA MET A 162 -10.97 -10.40 14.86
C MET A 162 -10.88 -11.66 14.01
N ARG A 163 -9.72 -12.15 13.52
CA ARG A 163 -9.68 -13.31 12.59
C ARG A 163 -8.62 -14.33 12.97
N THR A 164 -7.48 -13.87 13.47
CA THR A 164 -6.30 -14.72 13.71
C THR A 164 -6.39 -15.55 14.99
N PHE A 165 -7.09 -15.09 16.03
CA PHE A 165 -6.98 -15.69 17.37
C PHE A 165 -8.04 -16.73 17.74
N HIS A 166 -9.08 -16.93 16.93
CA HIS A 166 -10.11 -17.93 17.26
C HIS A 166 -9.70 -19.37 16.93
N ILE A 167 -8.64 -19.56 16.14
CA ILE A 167 -8.09 -20.87 15.78
C ILE A 167 -7.08 -21.32 16.86
N GLY A 168 -7.33 -21.01 18.13
CA GLY A 168 -6.41 -21.26 19.24
C GLY A 168 -6.22 -22.75 19.61
N GLY A 169 -6.80 -23.70 18.87
CA GLY A 169 -6.80 -25.13 19.20
C GLY A 169 -6.17 -26.06 18.15
N ALA A 170 -5.81 -25.56 16.97
CA ALA A 170 -5.12 -26.29 15.92
C ALA A 170 -4.31 -25.31 15.07
N ALA A 171 -2.99 -25.51 14.99
CA ALA A 171 -2.11 -24.71 14.14
C ALA A 171 -1.74 -25.55 12.91
N SER A 172 -2.10 -25.05 11.73
CA SER A 172 -1.63 -25.57 10.46
C SER A 172 -1.15 -24.40 9.61
N SER A 173 0.14 -24.37 9.30
CA SER A 173 0.70 -23.50 8.28
C SER A 173 0.78 -24.31 7.00
N SER A 174 -0.03 -23.99 5.99
CA SER A 174 0.24 -24.42 4.62
C SER A 174 1.28 -23.46 4.05
N SER A 175 2.49 -23.96 3.83
CA SER A 175 3.52 -23.25 3.08
C SER A 175 3.01 -22.99 1.65
N GLU A 176 3.34 -21.83 1.09
CA GLU A 176 3.13 -21.59 -0.34
C GLU A 176 4.02 -22.53 -1.16
N ASP A 177 3.51 -22.94 -2.32
CA ASP A 177 4.20 -23.85 -3.22
C ASP A 177 5.47 -23.18 -3.76
N ASN A 178 6.65 -23.63 -3.30
CA ASN A 178 7.95 -23.17 -3.80
C ASN A 178 8.27 -23.63 -5.24
N ALA A 179 7.25 -23.99 -6.02
CA ALA A 179 7.41 -24.52 -7.36
C ALA A 179 6.27 -24.07 -8.27
N VAL A 180 6.63 -23.56 -9.45
CA VAL A 180 5.69 -23.29 -10.53
C VAL A 180 5.43 -24.59 -11.27
N ILE A 181 4.24 -25.17 -11.10
CA ILE A 181 3.81 -26.40 -11.79
C ILE A 181 2.83 -26.02 -12.89
N THR A 182 3.12 -26.42 -14.13
CA THR A 182 2.19 -26.23 -15.25
C THR A 182 1.14 -27.33 -15.26
N GLU A 183 -0.14 -26.95 -15.26
CA GLU A 183 -1.26 -27.91 -15.25
C GLU A 183 -1.51 -28.58 -16.62
N ASN A 184 -0.95 -28.03 -17.70
CA ASN A 184 -1.16 -28.47 -19.08
C ASN A 184 0.15 -28.87 -19.77
N ALA A 185 0.06 -29.82 -20.71
CA ALA A 185 1.18 -30.20 -21.56
C ALA A 185 1.49 -29.06 -22.56
N GLY A 186 2.75 -28.62 -22.60
CA GLY A 186 3.20 -27.55 -23.47
C GLY A 186 4.74 -27.52 -23.59
N GLN A 187 5.25 -26.55 -24.33
CA GLN A 187 6.69 -26.28 -24.43
C GLN A 187 7.04 -25.07 -23.57
N ILE A 188 8.09 -25.19 -22.76
CA ILE A 188 8.60 -24.10 -21.93
C ILE A 188 9.50 -23.22 -22.81
N LYS A 189 9.13 -21.95 -22.96
CA LYS A 189 9.98 -20.93 -23.58
C LYS A 189 10.28 -19.87 -22.53
N PHE A 190 11.55 -19.67 -22.22
CA PHE A 190 11.98 -18.57 -21.37
C PHE A 190 11.80 -17.23 -22.09
N SER A 191 11.47 -16.18 -21.35
CA SER A 191 11.43 -14.81 -21.88
C SER A 191 12.81 -14.36 -22.32
N GLU A 192 12.87 -13.48 -23.33
CA GLU A 192 14.14 -13.02 -23.92
C GLU A 192 14.99 -12.18 -22.94
N ASP A 193 14.37 -11.67 -21.87
CA ASP A 193 15.01 -10.87 -20.83
C ASP A 193 15.64 -11.68 -19.69
N ILE A 194 15.51 -13.01 -19.69
CA ILE A 194 16.03 -13.83 -18.59
C ILE A 194 17.56 -13.97 -18.68
N LYS A 195 18.27 -13.56 -17.62
CA LYS A 195 19.72 -13.77 -17.49
C LYS A 195 19.96 -14.93 -16.52
N THR A 196 20.39 -16.07 -17.03
CA THR A 196 20.71 -17.26 -16.22
C THR A 196 22.21 -17.49 -16.17
N VAL A 197 22.69 -17.94 -15.01
CA VAL A 197 24.07 -18.39 -14.81
C VAL A 197 24.05 -19.82 -14.29
N VAL A 198 24.86 -20.68 -14.91
CA VAL A 198 25.01 -22.07 -14.46
C VAL A 198 26.07 -22.07 -13.35
N ASN A 199 25.67 -22.46 -12.15
CA ASN A 199 26.62 -22.60 -11.05
C ASN A 199 27.59 -23.76 -11.37
N LYS A 200 28.88 -23.55 -11.12
CA LYS A 200 29.90 -24.58 -11.29
C LYS A 200 29.99 -25.31 -9.95
N ASP A 201 29.64 -26.59 -9.95
CA ASP A 201 29.59 -27.46 -8.76
C ASP A 201 30.60 -27.10 -7.66
#